data_AF-A0A6V7KGF8-F1
#
_entry.id   AF-A0A6V7KGF8-F1
#
_cell.length_a   1.000
_cell.length_b   1.000
_cell.length_c   1.000
_cell.angle_alpha   90.00
_cell.angle_beta   90.00
_cell.angle_gamma   90.00
#
_symmetry.space_group_name_H-M   'P 1'
#
loop_
_entity.id
_entity.type
_entity.pdbx_description
1 polymer ?
#
loop_
_entity_poly.entity_id
_entity_poly.type
_entity_poly.pdbx_seq_one_letter_code
_entity_poly.pdbx_strand_id
1 'polypeptide(L)' 'IPHPSDFIRGNHTKPVPASLFRGNRDRLIENLRKSTGVPENAFVVLQGGDEVPFNDTDINYEFRQ' A
#
# COMPACT_ATOMS: atom_id res chain seq x y z
N ILE A 1 6.44 -6.37 22.23
CA ILE A 1 5.74 -5.07 22.19
C ILE A 1 5.68 -4.66 20.72
N PRO A 2 4.50 -4.36 20.15
CA PRO A 2 4.38 -3.90 18.76
C PRO A 2 5.26 -2.68 18.51
N HIS A 3 5.90 -2.59 17.35
CA HIS A 3 6.67 -1.39 17.00
C HIS A 3 5.69 -0.24 16.70
N PRO A 4 6.01 1.03 16.98
CA PRO A 4 5.12 2.17 16.71
C PRO A 4 4.61 2.29 15.26
N SER A 5 5.29 1.63 14.32
CA SER A 5 4.94 1.62 12.90
C SER A 5 4.03 0.45 12.48
N ASP A 6 3.67 -0.44 13.40
CA ASP A 6 2.88 -1.63 13.07
C ASP A 6 1.39 -1.27 12.99
N PHE A 7 0.70 -1.79 11.99
CA PHE A 7 -0.76 -1.71 11.93
C PHE A 7 -1.36 -2.75 12.86
N ILE A 8 -2.22 -2.31 13.79
CA ILE A 8 -2.90 -3.15 14.77
C ILE A 8 -4.29 -2.58 15.06
N ARG A 9 -5.27 -3.43 15.35
CA ARG A 9 -6.67 -3.05 15.62
C ARG A 9 -7.17 -3.41 17.02
N GLY A 10 -6.26 -3.75 17.94
CA GLY A 10 -6.57 -4.10 19.32
C GLY A 10 -5.68 -5.22 19.87
N ASN A 11 -5.85 -5.50 21.17
CA ASN A 11 -4.93 -6.33 21.97
C ASN A 11 -4.74 -7.76 21.47
N HIS A 12 -5.74 -8.33 20.78
CA HIS A 12 -5.69 -9.70 20.25
C HIS A 12 -5.59 -9.76 18.72
N THR A 13 -5.44 -8.61 18.06
CA THR A 13 -5.24 -8.57 16.61
C THR A 13 -3.76 -8.73 16.30
N LYS A 14 -3.44 -9.43 15.21
CA LYS A 14 -2.05 -9.64 14.80
C LYS A 14 -1.44 -8.30 14.35
N PRO A 15 -0.33 -7.84 14.97
CA PRO A 15 0.36 -6.67 14.47
C PRO A 15 0.97 -6.97 13.11
N VAL A 16 0.78 -6.06 12.15
CA VAL A 16 1.34 -6.15 10.81
C VAL A 16 2.43 -5.09 10.67
N PRO A 17 3.71 -5.49 10.53
CA PRO A 17 4.80 -4.53 10.49
C PRO A 17 4.86 -3.79 9.15
N ALA A 18 5.09 -2.47 9.20
CA ALA A 18 5.25 -1.66 7.98
C ALA A 18 6.43 -2.11 7.10
N SER A 19 7.41 -2.82 7.67
CA SER A 19 8.52 -3.44 6.94
C SER A 19 8.05 -4.48 5.90
N LEU A 20 6.87 -5.07 6.08
CA LEU A 20 6.26 -5.97 5.10
C LEU A 20 6.07 -5.26 3.74
N PHE A 21 5.53 -4.05 3.74
CA PHE A 21 5.34 -3.27 2.52
C PHE A 21 6.64 -2.71 1.95
N ARG A 22 7.65 -2.46 2.79
CA ARG A 22 9.02 -2.15 2.33
C ARG A 22 9.59 -3.31 1.51
N GLY A 23 9.53 -4.53 2.05
CA GLY A 23 9.98 -5.73 1.34
C GLY A 23 9.22 -6.00 0.04
N ASN A 24 7.95 -5.57 -0.06
CA ASN A 24 7.22 -5.62 -1.34
C ASN A 24 7.82 -4.68 -2.39
N ARG A 25 8.14 -3.44 -2.00
CA ARG A 25 8.76 -2.46 -2.91
C ARG A 25 10.16 -2.90 -3.35
N ASP A 26 10.95 -3.45 -2.43
CA ASP A 26 12.31 -3.93 -2.75
C ASP A 26 12.25 -5.04 -3.82
N ARG A 27 11.35 -6.02 -3.64
CA ARG A 27 11.12 -7.10 -4.61
C ARG A 27 10.62 -6.58 -5.97
N LEU A 28 9.72 -5.60 -5.96
CA LEU A 28 9.24 -4.97 -7.19
C LEU A 28 10.39 -4.31 -7.96
N ILE A 29 11.22 -3.52 -7.29
CA ILE A 29 12.35 -2.82 -7.91
C ILE A 29 13.40 -3.80 -8.43
N GLU A 30 13.69 -4.87 -7.69
CA GLU A 30 14.59 -5.93 -8.15
C GLU A 30 14.11 -6.55 -9.47
N ASN A 31 12.81 -6.83 -9.58
CA ASN A 31 12.23 -7.38 -10.80
C ASN A 31 12.21 -6.37 -11.96
N LEU A 32 11.89 -5.10 -11.70
CA LEU A 32 11.90 -4.05 -12.73
C LEU A 32 13.29 -3.82 -13.29
N ARG A 33 14.34 -3.87 -12.46
CA ARG A 33 15.74 -3.74 -12.90
C ARG A 33 16.20 -4.88 -13.81
N LYS A 34 15.56 -6.05 -13.73
CA LYS A 34 15.83 -7.22 -14.57
C LYS A 34 15.01 -7.20 -15.87
N SER A 35 14.01 -6.34 -15.98
CA SER A 35 13.10 -6.26 -17.11
C SER A 35 13.72 -5.44 -18.25
N THR A 36 13.53 -5.89 -19.49
CA THR A 36 13.94 -5.12 -20.67
C THR A 36 12.94 -4.00 -20.93
N GLY A 37 13.44 -2.81 -21.27
CA GLY A 37 12.60 -1.66 -21.63
C GLY A 37 12.22 -0.73 -20.47
N VAL A 38 12.67 -0.99 -19.23
CA VAL A 38 12.59 -0.01 -18.14
C VAL A 38 13.75 0.97 -18.26
N PRO A 39 13.50 2.29 -18.43
CA PRO A 39 14.57 3.28 -18.51
C PRO A 39 15.36 3.38 -17.20
N GLU A 40 16.63 3.78 -17.30
CA GLU A 40 17.40 4.19 -16.13
C GLU A 40 16.75 5.39 -15.43
N ASN A 41 16.86 5.42 -14.10
CA ASN A 41 16.30 6.50 -13.25
C ASN A 41 14.78 6.71 -13.39
N ALA A 42 14.04 5.67 -13.80
CA ALA A 42 12.59 5.70 -13.84
C ALA A 42 11.96 5.69 -12.44
N PHE A 43 10.75 6.25 -12.33
CA PHE A 43 9.93 6.26 -11.11
C PHE A 43 8.66 5.42 -11.31
N VAL A 44 8.28 4.68 -10.27
CA VAL A 44 6.97 4.02 -10.20
C VAL A 44 5.99 4.97 -9.52
N VAL A 45 4.91 5.30 -10.21
CA VAL A 45 3.82 6.13 -9.67
C VAL A 45 2.57 5.27 -9.58
N LEU A 46 2.02 5.13 -8.37
CA LEU A 46 0.78 4.40 -8.11
C LEU A 46 -0.28 5.39 -7.63
N GLN A 47 -1.46 5.34 -8.23
CA GLN A 47 -2.60 6.12 -7.78
C GLN A 47 -3.27 5.40 -6.59
N GLY A 48 -3.59 6.16 -5.54
CA GLY A 48 -4.38 5.66 -4.42
C GLY A 48 -5.84 5.42 -4.80
N GLY A 49 -6.60 4.77 -3.92
CA GLY A 49 -8.04 4.70 -4.07
C GLY A 49 -8.69 6.05 -3.72
N ASP A 50 -9.87 6.30 -4.30
CA ASP A 50 -10.72 7.45 -3.98
C ASP A 50 -11.98 7.00 -3.23
N GLU A 51 -12.56 7.88 -2.42
CA GLU A 51 -13.87 7.64 -1.81
C GLU A 51 -14.98 7.75 -2.87
N VAL A 52 -15.95 6.84 -2.81
CA VAL A 52 -17.06 6.79 -3.77
C VAL A 52 -18.38 7.10 -3.05
N PRO A 53 -19.09 8.16 -3.44
CA PRO A 53 -20.40 8.47 -2.89
C PRO A 53 -21.45 7.43 -3.32
N PHE A 54 -22.40 7.18 -2.42
CA PHE A 54 -23.56 6.35 -2.70
C PHE A 54 -24.55 7.15 -3.55
N ASN A 55 -24.46 6.98 -4.88
CA ASN A 55 -25.22 7.76 -5.84
C ASN A 55 -24.99 9.27 -5.62
N ASP A 56 -26.07 10.06 -5.63
CA ASP A 56 -26.06 11.51 -5.43
C ASP A 56 -26.25 11.91 -3.95
N THR A 57 -25.98 10.99 -3.01
CA THR A 57 -26.09 11.26 -1.56
C THR A 57 -24.76 11.71 -0.97
N ASP A 58 -24.82 12.25 0.25
CA ASP A 58 -23.67 12.60 1.07
C ASP A 58 -23.08 11.41 1.87
N ILE A 59 -23.57 10.19 1.60
CA ILE A 59 -23.09 8.96 2.24
C ILE A 59 -22.08 8.29 1.32
N ASN A 60 -20.87 7.99 1.83
CA ASN A 60 -19.85 7.26 1.08
C ASN A 60 -19.89 5.76 1.37
N TYR A 61 -19.50 4.95 0.39
CA TYR A 61 -19.16 3.54 0.64
C TYR A 61 -17.94 3.43 1.57
N GLU A 62 -17.82 2.32 2.31
CA GLU A 62 -16.62 2.09 3.14
C GLU A 62 -15.38 2.06 2.25
N PHE A 63 -14.46 2.98 2.49
CA PHE A 63 -13.21 3.04 1.76
C PHE A 63 -12.32 1.84 2.06
N ARG A 64 -11.76 1.25 1.00
CA ARG A 64 -10.80 0.15 1.05
C ARG A 64 -9.70 0.40 0.02
N GLN A 65 -8.45 0.46 0.50
CA GLN A 65 -7.25 0.43 -0.35
C GLN A 65 -6.91 -0.98 -0.82
#